data_AF-A0AA41G0I5-F1
#
_entry.id   AF-A0AA41G0I5-F1
#
_cell.length_a   1.000
_cell.length_b   1.000
_cell.length_c   1.000
_cell.angle_alpha   90.00
_cell.angle_beta   90.00
_cell.angle_gamma   90.00
#
_symmetry.space_group_name_H-M   'P 1'
#
loop_
_entity.id
_entity.type
_entity.pdbx_description
1 polymer ?
#
loop_
_entity_poly.entity_id
_entity_poly.type
_entity_poly.pdbx_seq_one_letter_code
_entity_poly.pdbx_strand_id
1 'polypeptide(L)'
;MVVSPPTGSIKSLVDIQRGYRETYELARAKGIRGGVAIFHGFRVADAAKDAYDAAVKSGEWLPERDGKLWRWVRQQDASWRDLTYWSPHYHLIGLARDVGWSDADEQEGWILRRIRSLDRFSPNIDSGYEDMIGLSMYLLSHSTFETTASKHSIRWFGELSTNQFSPESELDAGLYDLIATRARELAGTAQGTESDTGGSGPNEEQSECCTEGCSGDFAPIWEAGAALSDPRFCDSIASETESLLNAAFQWAIGDRPPPDDQLFPKTRTEAREILRELAAGT
;
A
#
# COMPACT_ATOMS: atom_id res chain seq x y z
N MET A 1 -1.35 -7.84 13.93
CA MET A 1 -1.32 -7.27 15.30
C MET A 1 -1.23 -5.76 15.23
N VAL A 2 -1.43 -5.05 16.34
CA VAL A 2 -1.27 -3.58 16.42
C VAL A 2 -0.42 -3.24 17.63
N VAL A 3 0.57 -2.38 17.43
CA VAL A 3 1.40 -1.79 18.47
C VAL A 3 1.07 -0.31 18.54
N SER A 4 0.62 0.15 19.72
CA SER A 4 0.22 1.54 19.94
C SER A 4 1.17 2.20 20.94
N PRO A 5 1.76 3.36 20.60
CA PRO A 5 2.52 4.15 21.55
C PRO A 5 1.61 4.86 22.56
N PRO A 6 2.16 5.40 23.66
CA PRO A 6 1.43 6.29 24.55
C PRO A 6 0.77 7.43 23.79
N THR A 7 -0.48 7.75 24.13
CA THR A 7 -1.26 8.78 23.43
C THR A 7 -0.52 10.11 23.41
N GLY A 8 -0.41 10.70 22.21
CA GLY A 8 0.24 11.99 22.01
C GLY A 8 1.77 11.98 22.02
N SER A 9 2.42 10.81 22.13
CA SER A 9 3.89 10.71 22.11
C SER A 9 4.51 10.91 20.72
N ILE A 10 3.77 10.59 19.65
CA ILE A 10 4.23 10.74 18.27
C ILE A 10 3.75 12.09 17.71
N LYS A 11 4.67 13.05 17.53
CA LYS A 11 4.37 14.41 17.04
C LYS A 11 5.21 14.83 15.84
N SER A 12 6.23 14.05 15.48
CA SER A 12 7.15 14.35 14.40
C SER A 12 7.55 13.10 13.62
N LEU A 13 8.16 13.30 12.44
CA LEU A 13 8.76 12.21 11.67
C LEU A 13 9.82 11.46 12.50
N VAL A 14 10.61 12.16 13.32
CA VAL A 14 11.62 11.55 14.19
C VAL A 14 10.97 10.61 15.21
N ASP A 15 9.82 10.98 15.76
CA ASP A 15 9.08 10.12 16.69
C ASP A 15 8.53 8.89 15.98
N ILE A 16 8.01 9.04 14.76
CA ILE A 16 7.59 7.90 13.93
C ILE A 16 8.74 6.91 13.74
N GLN A 17 9.94 7.42 13.46
CA GLN A 17 11.14 6.59 13.30
C GLN A 17 11.55 5.88 14.58
N ARG A 18 11.48 6.59 15.71
CA ARG A 18 11.73 5.98 17.03
C ARG A 18 10.72 4.89 17.30
N GLY A 19 9.44 5.13 17.03
CA GLY A 19 8.38 4.19 17.28
C GLY A 19 8.48 2.90 16.47
N TYR A 20 9.10 2.90 15.29
CA TYR A 20 9.47 1.65 14.61
C TYR A 20 10.46 0.82 15.44
N ARG A 21 11.48 1.45 16.02
CA ARG A 21 12.47 0.73 16.85
C ARG A 21 11.82 0.12 18.09
N GLU A 22 11.03 0.92 18.82
CA GLU A 22 10.26 0.44 19.98
C GLU A 22 9.32 -0.72 19.60
N THR A 23 8.66 -0.59 18.45
CA THR A 23 7.78 -1.63 17.92
C THR A 23 8.54 -2.94 17.66
N TYR A 24 9.76 -2.87 17.10
CA TYR A 24 10.57 -4.07 16.83
C TYR A 24 11.08 -4.71 18.11
N GLU A 25 11.53 -3.90 19.08
CA GLU A 25 12.00 -4.38 20.37
C GLU A 25 10.88 -5.07 21.14
N LEU A 26 9.69 -4.46 21.18
CA LEU A 26 8.51 -5.04 21.80
C LEU A 26 8.06 -6.31 21.08
N ALA A 27 8.04 -6.31 19.74
CA ALA A 27 7.72 -7.49 18.95
C ALA A 27 8.65 -8.67 19.29
N ARG A 28 9.96 -8.42 19.32
CA ARG A 28 10.97 -9.42 19.69
C ARG A 28 10.78 -9.93 21.12
N ALA A 29 10.58 -9.02 22.08
CA ALA A 29 10.36 -9.37 23.48
C ALA A 29 9.12 -10.23 23.69
N LYS A 30 8.10 -10.09 22.83
CA LYS A 30 6.86 -10.88 22.86
C LYS A 30 6.89 -12.13 21.96
N GLY A 31 8.03 -12.48 21.39
CA GLY A 31 8.22 -13.74 20.64
C GLY A 31 7.98 -13.65 19.14
N ILE A 32 7.82 -12.45 18.57
CA ILE A 32 7.71 -12.25 17.13
C ILE A 32 9.12 -12.20 16.53
N ARG A 33 9.43 -13.13 15.63
CA ARG A 33 10.78 -13.31 15.06
C ARG A 33 11.13 -12.29 13.97
N GLY A 34 10.11 -11.85 13.24
CA GLY A 34 10.24 -10.95 12.10
C GLY A 34 8.92 -10.84 11.36
N GLY A 35 8.86 -9.91 10.40
CA GLY A 35 7.62 -9.57 9.73
C GLY A 35 7.69 -8.28 8.94
N VAL A 36 6.51 -7.77 8.61
CA VAL A 36 6.31 -6.42 8.09
C VAL A 36 5.62 -5.55 9.13
N ALA A 37 6.12 -4.33 9.28
CA ALA A 37 5.57 -3.26 10.10
C ALA A 37 5.03 -2.14 9.21
N ILE A 38 3.78 -1.75 9.43
CA ILE A 38 3.08 -0.72 8.64
C ILE A 38 2.61 0.38 9.57
N PHE A 39 3.05 1.61 9.32
CA PHE A 39 2.67 2.77 10.13
C PHE A 39 1.38 3.40 9.64
N HIS A 40 0.43 3.61 10.55
CA HIS A 40 -0.79 4.37 10.32
C HIS A 40 -0.85 5.54 11.30
N GLY A 41 -1.04 6.76 10.77
CA GLY A 41 -1.13 7.97 11.59
C GLY A 41 -2.52 8.22 12.19
N PHE A 42 -3.56 7.66 11.58
CA PHE A 42 -4.95 8.04 11.88
C PHE A 42 -5.80 6.84 12.28
N ARG A 43 -6.74 7.08 13.18
CA ARG A 43 -7.86 6.17 13.49
C ARG A 43 -9.17 6.80 13.08
N VAL A 44 -10.14 5.98 12.72
CA VAL A 44 -11.51 6.43 12.45
C VAL A 44 -12.17 6.86 13.76
N ALA A 45 -12.82 8.03 13.73
CA ALA A 45 -13.57 8.57 14.86
C ALA A 45 -14.79 7.69 15.17
N ASP A 46 -15.21 7.62 16.44
CA ASP A 46 -16.30 6.71 16.84
C ASP A 46 -17.62 7.07 16.15
N ALA A 47 -17.94 8.36 16.01
CA ALA A 47 -19.12 8.80 15.24
C ALA A 47 -19.11 8.32 13.77
N ALA A 48 -17.93 8.24 13.15
CA ALA A 48 -17.80 7.74 11.77
C ALA A 48 -17.94 6.21 11.71
N LYS A 49 -17.51 5.48 12.76
CA LYS A 49 -17.77 4.04 12.87
C LYS A 49 -19.25 3.77 13.06
N ASP A 50 -19.92 4.53 13.92
CA ASP A 50 -21.36 4.40 14.17
C ASP A 50 -22.15 4.66 12.88
N ALA A 51 -21.75 5.66 12.09
CA ALA A 51 -22.34 5.94 10.79
C ALA A 51 -22.12 4.81 9.77
N TYR A 52 -20.90 4.25 9.71
CA TYR A 52 -20.62 3.08 8.87
C TYR A 52 -21.48 1.88 9.28
N ASP A 53 -21.56 1.56 10.57
CA ASP A 53 -22.35 0.45 11.08
C ASP A 53 -23.85 0.64 10.80
N ALA A 54 -24.34 1.89 10.87
CA ALA A 54 -25.71 2.22 10.49
C ALA A 54 -25.98 2.01 8.99
N ALA A 55 -25.06 2.43 8.11
CA ALA A 55 -25.16 2.23 6.66
C ALA A 55 -25.10 0.74 6.29
N VAL A 56 -24.30 -0.05 6.99
CA VAL A 56 -24.26 -1.51 6.82
C VAL A 56 -25.57 -2.15 7.26
N LYS A 57 -26.11 -1.73 8.40
CA LYS A 57 -27.35 -2.29 8.96
C LYS A 57 -28.58 -1.92 8.12
N SER A 58 -28.60 -0.75 7.49
CA SER A 58 -29.68 -0.32 6.60
C SER A 58 -29.62 -0.99 5.22
N GLY A 59 -28.48 -1.61 4.87
CA GLY A 59 -28.22 -2.15 3.54
C GLY A 59 -27.82 -1.11 2.51
N GLU A 60 -27.63 0.15 2.92
CA GLU A 60 -27.08 1.22 2.07
C GLU A 60 -25.64 0.91 1.66
N TRP A 61 -24.90 0.24 2.54
CA TRP A 61 -23.53 -0.19 2.31
C TRP A 61 -23.38 -1.69 2.54
N LEU A 62 -22.83 -2.41 1.57
CA LEU A 62 -22.59 -3.85 1.67
C LEU A 62 -21.08 -4.11 1.74
N PRO A 63 -20.51 -4.51 2.88
CA PRO A 63 -19.05 -4.62 3.03
C PRO A 63 -18.35 -5.54 2.02
N GLU A 64 -19.04 -6.59 1.56
CA GLU A 64 -18.50 -7.53 0.58
C GLU A 64 -18.49 -6.99 -0.86
N ARG A 65 -19.27 -5.93 -1.12
CA ARG A 65 -19.44 -5.32 -2.44
C ARG A 65 -18.78 -3.94 -2.52
N ASP A 66 -19.09 -3.11 -1.53
CA ASP A 66 -18.68 -1.70 -1.48
C ASP A 66 -17.35 -1.53 -0.70
N GLY A 67 -16.97 -2.55 0.07
CA GLY A 67 -15.73 -2.64 0.83
C GLY A 67 -15.86 -2.29 2.31
N LYS A 68 -14.72 -2.35 3.02
CA LYS A 68 -14.68 -2.19 4.48
C LYS A 68 -14.64 -0.72 4.91
N LEU A 69 -14.66 -0.48 6.22
CA LEU A 69 -14.67 0.84 6.86
C LEU A 69 -13.78 1.91 6.20
N TRP A 70 -12.51 1.61 5.90
CA TRP A 70 -11.62 2.60 5.29
C TRP A 70 -11.95 2.94 3.83
N ARG A 71 -12.57 2.02 3.08
CA ARG A 71 -13.13 2.34 1.76
C ARG A 71 -14.34 3.26 1.91
N TRP A 72 -15.23 2.96 2.86
CA TRP A 72 -16.36 3.83 3.20
C TRP A 72 -15.89 5.25 3.56
N VAL A 73 -14.92 5.40 4.48
CA VAL A 73 -14.37 6.71 4.90
C VAL A 73 -13.84 7.51 3.71
N ARG A 74 -13.17 6.88 2.74
CA ARG A 74 -12.62 7.56 1.56
C ARG A 74 -13.66 7.97 0.52
N GLN A 75 -14.86 7.39 0.59
CA GLN A 75 -15.96 7.67 -0.33
C GLN A 75 -16.99 8.65 0.24
N GLN A 76 -16.79 9.14 1.47
CA GLN A 76 -17.66 10.17 2.02
C GLN A 76 -17.36 11.53 1.39
N ASP A 77 -18.40 12.34 1.22
CA ASP A 77 -18.27 13.74 0.78
C ASP A 77 -17.53 14.59 1.82
N ALA A 78 -17.63 14.22 3.10
CA ALA A 78 -16.88 14.85 4.18
C ALA A 78 -15.38 14.61 4.00
N SER A 79 -14.55 15.57 4.43
CA SER A 79 -13.10 15.34 4.43
C SER A 79 -12.80 14.12 5.30
N TRP A 80 -11.97 13.19 4.81
CA TRP A 80 -11.50 12.06 5.63
C TRP A 80 -10.86 12.53 6.95
N ARG A 81 -10.34 13.76 6.99
CA ARG A 81 -9.78 14.39 8.20
C ARG A 81 -10.83 14.67 9.27
N ASP A 82 -12.09 14.89 8.90
CA ASP A 82 -13.19 15.10 9.84
C ASP A 82 -13.73 13.78 10.40
N LEU A 83 -13.51 12.68 9.66
CA LEU A 83 -13.91 11.33 10.02
C LEU A 83 -12.83 10.56 10.80
N THR A 84 -11.67 11.17 10.98
CA THR A 84 -10.51 10.54 11.61
C THR A 84 -9.85 11.46 12.62
N TYR A 85 -8.99 10.89 13.46
CA TYR A 85 -8.17 11.65 14.38
C TYR A 85 -6.75 11.08 14.41
N TRP A 86 -5.77 11.95 14.68
CA TRP A 86 -4.38 11.57 14.81
C TRP A 86 -4.22 10.64 16.02
N SER A 87 -3.90 9.38 15.74
CA SER A 87 -3.65 8.34 16.73
C SER A 87 -2.69 7.31 16.14
N PRO A 88 -1.39 7.63 16.10
CA PRO A 88 -0.38 6.82 15.44
C PRO A 88 -0.28 5.42 16.02
N HIS A 89 -0.11 4.42 15.16
CA HIS A 89 0.07 3.03 15.54
C HIS A 89 0.78 2.24 14.44
N TYR A 90 1.31 1.07 14.81
CA TYR A 90 2.07 0.20 13.92
C TYR A 90 1.37 -1.15 13.81
N HIS A 91 0.93 -1.51 12.61
CA HIS A 91 0.46 -2.85 12.33
C HIS A 91 1.64 -3.78 12.11
N LEU A 92 1.61 -4.95 12.73
CA LEU A 92 2.58 -6.02 12.52
C LEU A 92 1.90 -7.23 11.88
N ILE A 93 2.44 -7.68 10.75
CA ILE A 93 2.21 -9.03 10.22
C ILE A 93 3.51 -9.79 10.48
N GLY A 94 3.50 -10.70 11.45
CA GLY A 94 4.73 -11.28 11.97
C GLY A 94 4.64 -12.77 12.23
N LEU A 95 5.80 -13.42 12.19
CA LEU A 95 5.97 -14.84 12.45
C LEU A 95 6.18 -15.07 13.95
N ALA A 96 5.28 -15.83 14.57
CA ALA A 96 5.36 -16.22 15.97
C ALA A 96 4.73 -17.61 16.17
N ARG A 97 5.27 -18.40 17.11
CA ARG A 97 4.60 -19.61 17.60
C ARG A 97 3.58 -19.28 18.67
N ASP A 98 4.05 -18.52 19.66
CA ASP A 98 3.27 -17.95 20.74
C ASP A 98 3.60 -16.45 20.84
N VAL A 99 2.65 -15.67 21.32
CA VAL A 99 2.81 -14.23 21.54
C VAL A 99 2.57 -13.94 23.01
N GLY A 100 3.56 -13.34 23.66
CA GLY A 100 3.48 -12.95 25.07
C GLY A 100 2.37 -11.94 25.33
N TRP A 101 1.88 -11.91 26.58
CA TRP A 101 0.88 -10.93 27.02
C TRP A 101 1.43 -9.50 26.97
N SER A 102 0.55 -8.54 26.71
CA SER A 102 0.88 -7.10 26.76
C SER A 102 0.32 -6.48 28.02
N ASP A 103 1.10 -5.58 28.61
CA ASP A 103 0.86 -4.87 29.86
C ASP A 103 1.49 -3.48 29.65
N ALA A 104 0.68 -2.44 29.75
CA ALA A 104 1.11 -1.08 29.44
C ALA A 104 2.12 -0.55 30.47
N ASP A 105 2.01 -0.92 31.75
CA ASP A 105 2.88 -0.41 32.81
C ASP A 105 4.29 -1.00 32.66
N GLU A 106 4.38 -2.29 32.31
CA GLU A 106 5.66 -2.94 31.98
C GLU A 106 6.27 -2.46 30.66
N GLN A 107 5.50 -1.77 29.82
CA GLN A 107 5.85 -1.38 28.45
C GLN A 107 5.90 0.14 28.27
N GLU A 108 6.09 0.89 29.36
CA GLU A 108 6.19 2.36 29.33
C GLU A 108 5.03 3.03 28.57
N GLY A 109 3.83 2.48 28.71
CA GLY A 109 2.59 2.91 28.06
C GLY A 109 2.41 2.42 26.62
N TRP A 110 3.34 1.64 26.06
CA TRP A 110 3.16 0.95 24.80
C TRP A 110 2.23 -0.26 24.97
N ILE A 111 1.37 -0.50 23.97
CA ILE A 111 0.42 -1.59 23.99
C ILE A 111 0.57 -2.41 22.71
N LEU A 112 0.85 -3.70 22.86
CA LEU A 112 0.85 -4.67 21.79
C LEU A 112 -0.42 -5.53 21.88
N ARG A 113 -1.32 -5.34 20.92
CA ARG A 113 -2.58 -6.07 20.85
C ARG A 113 -2.58 -7.06 19.69
N ARG A 114 -2.81 -8.32 19.99
CA ARG A 114 -3.15 -9.32 18.97
C ARG A 114 -4.58 -9.05 18.47
N ILE A 115 -4.73 -8.85 17.17
CA ILE A 115 -6.04 -8.65 16.53
C ILE A 115 -6.63 -10.00 16.14
N ARG A 116 -5.86 -10.80 15.39
CA ARG A 116 -6.18 -12.18 14.99
C ARG A 116 -4.91 -12.90 14.56
N SER A 117 -5.00 -14.21 14.40
CA SER A 117 -4.03 -15.02 13.66
C SER A 117 -4.45 -15.11 12.20
N LEU A 118 -3.51 -15.48 11.34
CA LEU A 118 -3.77 -15.76 9.93
C LEU A 118 -3.88 -17.26 9.70
N ASP A 119 -4.58 -17.63 8.64
CA ASP A 119 -4.61 -19.00 8.15
C ASP A 119 -3.19 -19.50 7.86
N ARG A 120 -3.00 -20.81 8.07
CA ARG A 120 -1.70 -21.43 7.80
C ARG A 120 -1.41 -21.32 6.31
N PHE A 121 -0.32 -20.64 5.98
CA PHE A 121 0.18 -20.60 4.61
C PHE A 121 0.60 -22.00 4.13
N SER A 122 0.11 -22.37 2.95
CA SER A 122 0.55 -23.53 2.18
C SER A 122 0.43 -23.18 0.70
N PRO A 123 1.39 -23.54 -0.16
CA PRO A 123 1.37 -23.16 -1.57
C PRO A 123 0.11 -23.59 -2.33
N ASN A 124 -0.58 -24.62 -1.83
CA ASN A 124 -1.75 -25.22 -2.45
C ASN A 124 -3.07 -24.95 -1.69
N ILE A 125 -3.09 -24.01 -0.74
CA ILE A 125 -4.30 -23.65 0.02
C ILE A 125 -4.61 -22.18 -0.21
N ASP A 126 -5.68 -21.93 -0.96
CA ASP A 126 -6.08 -20.58 -1.36
C ASP A 126 -6.42 -19.69 -0.16
N SER A 127 -7.05 -20.25 0.89
CA SER A 127 -7.45 -19.47 2.07
C SER A 127 -6.27 -18.76 2.75
N GLY A 128 -5.07 -19.35 2.72
CA GLY A 128 -3.86 -18.73 3.25
C GLY A 128 -3.42 -17.50 2.43
N TYR A 129 -3.57 -17.56 1.11
CA TYR A 129 -3.29 -16.42 0.23
C TYR A 129 -4.35 -15.34 0.37
N GLU A 130 -5.63 -15.72 0.32
CA GLU A 130 -6.77 -14.81 0.48
C GLU A 130 -6.67 -14.03 1.80
N ASP A 131 -6.31 -14.72 2.89
CA ASP A 131 -6.19 -14.10 4.19
C ASP A 131 -5.01 -13.11 4.26
N MET A 132 -3.85 -13.50 3.72
CA MET A 132 -2.66 -12.64 3.64
C MET A 132 -2.89 -11.42 2.76
N ILE A 133 -3.49 -11.59 1.58
CA ILE A 133 -3.75 -10.53 0.60
C ILE A 133 -4.85 -9.61 1.13
N GLY A 134 -5.95 -10.17 1.62
CA GLY A 134 -7.05 -9.40 2.19
C GLY A 134 -6.60 -8.55 3.38
N LEU A 135 -5.76 -9.09 4.27
CA LEU A 135 -5.15 -8.29 5.34
C LEU A 135 -4.25 -7.20 4.78
N SER A 136 -3.32 -7.55 3.90
CA SER A 136 -2.33 -6.61 3.37
C SER A 136 -3.01 -5.46 2.63
N MET A 137 -3.94 -5.76 1.72
CA MET A 137 -4.73 -4.76 0.99
C MET A 137 -5.55 -3.88 1.92
N TYR A 138 -6.17 -4.46 2.97
CA TYR A 138 -6.88 -3.66 3.95
C TYR A 138 -5.96 -2.68 4.67
N LEU A 139 -4.77 -3.10 5.11
CA LEU A 139 -3.80 -2.20 5.76
C LEU A 139 -3.29 -1.12 4.79
N LEU A 140 -2.97 -1.51 3.56
CA LEU A 140 -2.48 -0.57 2.54
C LEU A 140 -3.55 0.46 2.11
N SER A 141 -4.84 0.12 2.20
CA SER A 141 -5.94 1.02 1.82
C SER A 141 -6.02 2.33 2.61
N HIS A 142 -5.33 2.41 3.74
CA HIS A 142 -5.29 3.58 4.64
C HIS A 142 -3.88 3.84 5.19
N SER A 143 -2.86 3.37 4.48
CA SER A 143 -1.48 3.66 4.83
C SER A 143 -1.22 5.16 4.77
N THR A 144 -0.57 5.71 5.80
CA THR A 144 -0.15 7.11 5.78
C THR A 144 1.17 7.21 5.02
N PHE A 145 1.19 8.01 3.96
CA PHE A 145 2.38 8.28 3.18
C PHE A 145 2.74 9.76 3.28
N GLU A 146 4.02 10.05 3.52
CA GLU A 146 4.58 11.39 3.42
C GLU A 146 5.42 11.42 2.16
N THR A 147 4.94 12.13 1.14
CA THR A 147 5.54 12.17 -0.21
C THR A 147 6.93 12.79 -0.21
N THR A 148 7.23 13.60 0.80
CA THR A 148 8.51 14.32 0.92
C THR A 148 9.52 13.64 1.84
N ALA A 149 9.10 12.60 2.56
CA ALA A 149 9.99 11.84 3.43
C ALA A 149 10.65 10.72 2.62
N SER A 150 11.98 10.66 2.65
CA SER A 150 12.78 9.54 2.12
C SER A 150 12.60 8.22 2.88
N LYS A 151 11.47 8.05 3.59
CA LYS A 151 11.25 7.00 4.56
C LYS A 151 9.92 6.30 4.33
N HIS A 152 9.98 4.99 4.08
CA HIS A 152 8.82 4.15 3.86
C HIS A 152 7.99 3.94 5.14
N SER A 153 6.66 3.95 4.97
CA SER A 153 5.65 3.57 5.96
C SER A 153 5.48 2.06 6.11
N ILE A 154 6.13 1.27 5.24
CA ILE A 154 6.15 -0.19 5.25
C ILE A 154 7.59 -0.63 5.44
N ARG A 155 7.86 -1.49 6.42
CA ARG A 155 9.22 -1.94 6.74
C ARG A 155 9.26 -3.40 7.14
N TRP A 156 10.19 -4.11 6.54
CA TRP A 156 10.54 -5.47 6.95
C TRP A 156 11.48 -5.42 8.16
N PHE A 157 11.29 -6.33 9.12
CA PHE A 157 12.07 -6.39 10.35
C PHE A 157 12.33 -7.83 10.83
N GLY A 158 13.30 -7.95 11.73
CA GLY A 158 13.69 -9.23 12.32
C GLY A 158 14.25 -10.18 11.26
N GLU A 159 13.89 -11.46 11.32
CA GLU A 159 14.36 -12.47 10.36
C GLU A 159 13.87 -12.25 8.93
N LEU A 160 12.86 -11.40 8.72
CA LEU A 160 12.37 -11.06 7.38
C LEU A 160 12.90 -9.71 6.89
N SER A 161 13.82 -9.07 7.61
CA SER A 161 14.42 -7.81 7.13
C SER A 161 15.20 -8.04 5.83
N THR A 162 15.21 -7.04 4.95
CA THR A 162 15.79 -7.16 3.60
C THR A 162 17.30 -7.43 3.57
N ASN A 163 18.00 -7.21 4.69
CA ASN A 163 19.41 -7.57 4.86
C ASN A 163 19.64 -8.96 5.47
N GLN A 164 18.59 -9.66 5.89
CA GLN A 164 18.63 -11.00 6.49
C GLN A 164 17.92 -12.05 5.62
N PHE A 165 16.96 -11.61 4.80
CA PHE A 165 16.12 -12.48 3.98
C PHE A 165 15.95 -11.89 2.59
N SER A 166 16.26 -12.69 1.56
CA SER A 166 15.89 -12.42 0.17
C SER A 166 15.04 -13.58 -0.32
N PRO A 167 13.78 -13.35 -0.72
CA PRO A 167 12.93 -14.43 -1.25
C PRO A 167 13.61 -15.22 -2.36
N GLU A 168 14.35 -14.55 -3.24
CA GLU A 168 15.04 -15.13 -4.39
C GLU A 168 16.19 -16.07 -4.01
N SER A 169 16.80 -15.88 -2.83
CA SER A 169 17.88 -16.75 -2.33
C SER A 169 17.37 -17.86 -1.41
N GLU A 170 16.27 -17.61 -0.70
CA GLU A 170 15.73 -18.50 0.34
C GLU A 170 14.65 -19.45 -0.18
N LEU A 171 14.03 -19.13 -1.33
CA LEU A 171 12.99 -19.94 -1.96
C LEU A 171 13.48 -20.53 -3.28
N ASP A 172 12.98 -21.72 -3.59
CA ASP A 172 13.10 -22.27 -4.94
C ASP A 172 12.39 -21.33 -5.94
N ALA A 173 13.00 -21.11 -7.11
CA ALA A 173 12.48 -20.19 -8.12
C ALA A 173 11.04 -20.54 -8.54
N GLY A 174 10.73 -21.83 -8.70
CA GLY A 174 9.38 -22.27 -9.06
C GLY A 174 8.37 -22.04 -7.94
N LEU A 175 8.79 -22.17 -6.68
CA LEU A 175 7.94 -21.85 -5.54
C LEU A 175 7.69 -20.34 -5.44
N TYR A 176 8.71 -19.51 -5.63
CA TYR A 176 8.55 -18.06 -5.60
C TYR A 176 7.61 -17.56 -6.71
N ASP A 177 7.79 -18.05 -7.93
CA ASP A 177 6.93 -17.71 -9.06
C ASP A 177 5.48 -18.16 -8.85
N LEU A 178 5.27 -19.35 -8.28
CA LEU A 178 3.94 -19.83 -7.91
C LEU A 178 3.29 -18.88 -6.89
N ILE A 179 4.01 -18.53 -5.83
CA ILE A 179 3.51 -17.61 -4.79
C ILE A 179 3.16 -16.26 -5.38
N ALA A 180 4.06 -15.70 -6.20
CA ALA A 180 3.87 -14.40 -6.81
C ALA A 180 2.69 -14.38 -7.80
N THR A 181 2.54 -15.45 -8.61
CA THR A 181 1.44 -15.57 -9.57
C THR A 181 0.10 -15.68 -8.85
N ARG A 182 -0.01 -16.57 -7.86
CA ARG A 182 -1.23 -16.71 -7.04
C ARG A 182 -1.58 -15.42 -6.31
N ALA A 183 -0.59 -14.72 -5.78
CA ALA A 183 -0.80 -13.44 -5.13
C ALA A 183 -1.34 -12.37 -6.11
N ARG A 184 -0.83 -12.33 -7.33
CA ARG A 184 -1.31 -11.42 -8.39
C ARG A 184 -2.74 -11.74 -8.82
N GLU A 185 -3.05 -13.02 -9.06
CA GLU A 185 -4.41 -13.47 -9.42
C GLU A 185 -5.44 -13.07 -8.36
N LEU A 186 -5.12 -13.30 -7.09
CA LEU A 186 -6.01 -12.96 -5.98
C LEU A 186 -6.08 -11.45 -5.71
N ALA A 187 -4.99 -10.71 -5.91
CA ALA A 187 -5.02 -9.25 -5.82
C ALA A 187 -5.85 -8.61 -6.95
N GLY A 188 -5.77 -9.16 -8.16
CA GLY A 188 -6.58 -8.73 -9.31
C GLY A 188 -8.07 -9.06 -9.14
N THR A 189 -8.39 -10.24 -8.64
CA THR A 189 -9.79 -10.61 -8.32
C THR A 189 -10.34 -9.88 -7.09
N ALA A 190 -9.50 -9.51 -6.11
CA ALA A 190 -9.90 -8.64 -5.00
C ALA A 190 -10.24 -7.20 -5.43
N GLN A 191 -9.79 -6.77 -6.63
CA GLN A 191 -10.30 -5.57 -7.28
C GLN A 191 -11.65 -5.79 -8.00
N GLY A 192 -12.05 -7.05 -8.20
CA GLY A 192 -13.23 -7.48 -8.98
C GLY A 192 -14.48 -7.89 -8.19
N THR A 193 -14.65 -7.45 -6.93
CA THR A 193 -15.96 -7.48 -6.22
C THR A 193 -16.76 -6.18 -6.43
N GLU A 194 -16.55 -5.54 -7.59
CA GLU A 194 -17.45 -4.53 -8.12
C GLU A 194 -18.71 -5.26 -8.62
N SER A 195 -19.84 -5.10 -7.91
CA SER A 195 -21.08 -5.69 -8.38
C SER A 195 -21.48 -5.10 -9.72
N ASP A 196 -21.57 -6.00 -10.68
CA ASP A 196 -22.45 -5.99 -11.84
C ASP A 196 -23.82 -5.36 -11.53
N THR A 197 -23.91 -4.04 -11.70
CA THR A 197 -25.03 -3.43 -12.40
C THR A 197 -24.51 -2.98 -13.75
N GLY A 198 -24.36 -3.94 -14.67
CA GLY A 198 -24.18 -3.71 -16.09
C GLY A 198 -22.79 -3.21 -16.50
N GLY A 199 -21.75 -3.67 -15.80
CA GLY A 199 -20.37 -3.46 -16.21
C GLY A 199 -19.71 -4.82 -16.22
N SER A 200 -19.66 -5.44 -17.41
CA SER A 200 -18.76 -6.54 -17.71
C SER A 200 -17.47 -6.34 -16.92
N GLY A 201 -16.96 -7.40 -16.28
CA GLY A 201 -15.61 -7.37 -15.67
C GLY A 201 -14.60 -6.77 -16.64
N PRO A 202 -13.36 -6.43 -16.22
CA PRO A 202 -12.37 -5.98 -17.18
C PRO A 202 -12.13 -7.13 -18.16
N ASN A 203 -12.89 -7.12 -19.25
CA ASN A 203 -12.42 -7.40 -20.56
C ASN A 203 -11.09 -6.67 -20.67
N GLU A 204 -10.23 -7.22 -21.48
CA GLU A 204 -9.09 -6.55 -22.05
C GLU A 204 -9.55 -5.35 -22.92
N GLU A 205 -10.29 -4.42 -22.32
CA GLU A 205 -10.61 -3.10 -22.82
C GLU A 205 -9.77 -2.15 -21.98
N GLN A 206 -8.48 -2.14 -22.33
CA GLN A 206 -7.74 -0.91 -22.57
C GLN A 206 -8.64 0.32 -22.34
N SER A 207 -8.60 0.91 -21.13
CA SER A 207 -9.40 2.09 -20.85
C SER A 207 -8.97 3.16 -21.84
N GLU A 208 -9.84 3.52 -22.79
CA GLU A 208 -9.53 4.52 -23.81
C GLU A 208 -9.08 5.80 -23.11
N CYS A 209 -7.96 6.37 -23.56
CA CYS A 209 -7.45 7.61 -23.01
C CYS A 209 -8.54 8.68 -22.99
N CYS A 210 -8.82 9.26 -21.82
CA CYS A 210 -9.86 10.27 -21.61
C CYS A 210 -9.57 11.63 -22.30
N THR A 211 -8.62 11.67 -23.23
CA THR A 211 -8.26 12.84 -24.03
C THR A 211 -8.93 12.71 -25.40
N GLU A 212 -9.77 13.69 -25.77
CA GLU A 212 -10.38 13.74 -27.10
C GLU A 212 -9.32 13.56 -28.21
N GLY A 213 -9.53 12.56 -29.06
CA GLY A 213 -8.63 12.23 -30.17
C GLY A 213 -7.47 11.29 -29.82
N CYS A 214 -7.41 10.74 -28.60
CA CYS A 214 -6.43 9.73 -28.22
C CYS A 214 -7.10 8.34 -28.13
N SER A 215 -6.88 7.51 -29.15
CA SER A 215 -7.33 6.10 -29.18
C SER A 215 -6.34 5.15 -28.51
N GLY A 216 -5.53 5.67 -27.59
CA GLY A 216 -4.50 4.91 -26.91
C GLY A 216 -5.01 4.28 -25.62
N ASP A 217 -4.41 3.17 -25.25
CA ASP A 217 -4.75 2.44 -24.03
C ASP A 217 -4.19 3.17 -22.82
N PHE A 218 -5.03 3.41 -21.83
CA PHE A 218 -4.58 3.97 -20.57
C PHE A 218 -3.99 2.85 -19.70
N ALA A 219 -2.69 2.94 -19.44
CA ALA A 219 -1.95 2.03 -18.58
C ALA A 219 -1.40 2.77 -17.33
N PRO A 220 -1.35 2.12 -16.16
CA PRO A 220 -0.68 2.68 -14.97
C PRO A 220 0.81 2.95 -15.24
N ILE A 221 1.34 4.05 -14.73
CA ILE A 221 2.76 4.42 -14.92
C ILE A 221 3.74 3.35 -14.42
N TRP A 222 3.34 2.53 -13.46
CA TRP A 222 4.15 1.44 -12.90
C TRP A 222 4.40 0.29 -13.89
N GLU A 223 3.56 0.15 -14.92
CA GLU A 223 3.72 -0.85 -15.97
C GLU A 223 4.67 -0.38 -17.08
N ALA A 224 4.98 0.92 -17.13
CA ALA A 224 5.86 1.50 -18.15
C ALA A 224 7.24 0.85 -18.16
N GLY A 225 7.76 0.41 -17.01
CA GLY A 225 9.05 -0.28 -16.94
C GLY A 225 9.09 -1.59 -17.75
N ALA A 226 8.02 -2.37 -17.73
CA ALA A 226 7.92 -3.59 -18.53
C ALA A 226 7.77 -3.27 -20.03
N ALA A 227 6.96 -2.27 -20.37
CA ALA A 227 6.76 -1.82 -21.74
C ALA A 227 8.06 -1.26 -22.36
N LEU A 228 8.77 -0.39 -21.63
CA LEU A 228 10.07 0.18 -22.02
C LEU A 228 11.19 -0.87 -22.10
N SER A 229 10.97 -2.07 -21.54
CA SER A 229 11.90 -3.20 -21.65
C SER A 229 11.59 -4.13 -22.84
N ASP A 230 10.46 -3.95 -23.55
CA ASP A 230 10.14 -4.67 -24.79
C ASP A 230 10.55 -3.85 -26.01
N PRO A 231 11.59 -4.26 -26.76
CA PRO A 231 12.03 -3.54 -27.96
C PRO A 231 10.93 -3.34 -29.00
N ARG A 232 9.97 -4.26 -29.10
CA ARG A 232 8.86 -4.17 -30.07
C ARG A 232 7.89 -3.05 -29.71
N PHE A 233 7.72 -2.77 -28.42
CA PHE A 233 6.93 -1.65 -27.96
C PHE A 233 7.66 -0.33 -28.23
N CYS A 234 8.95 -0.23 -27.90
CA CYS A 234 9.75 0.96 -28.20
C CYS A 234 9.77 1.26 -29.72
N ASP A 235 9.88 0.24 -30.56
CA ASP A 235 9.82 0.38 -32.03
C ASP A 235 8.44 0.88 -32.53
N SER A 236 7.38 0.70 -31.74
CA SER A 236 6.00 1.09 -32.10
C SER A 236 5.66 2.54 -31.77
N ILE A 237 6.51 3.23 -31.00
CA ILE A 237 6.32 4.62 -30.58
C ILE A 237 7.42 5.53 -31.15
N ALA A 238 7.16 6.84 -31.23
CA ALA A 238 8.20 7.78 -31.63
C ALA A 238 9.27 7.90 -30.53
N SER A 239 10.53 8.08 -30.90
CA SER A 239 11.66 8.24 -29.96
C SER A 239 11.43 9.37 -28.93
N GLU A 240 10.74 10.44 -29.32
CA GLU A 240 10.34 11.52 -28.39
C GLU A 240 9.31 11.04 -27.36
N THR A 241 8.38 10.17 -27.76
CA THR A 241 7.38 9.54 -26.88
C THR A 241 8.03 8.55 -25.92
N GLU A 242 8.99 7.75 -26.41
CA GLU A 242 9.79 6.85 -25.58
C GLU A 242 10.56 7.64 -24.51
N SER A 243 11.25 8.71 -24.91
CA SER A 243 12.01 9.57 -23.99
C SER A 243 11.11 10.21 -22.94
N LEU A 244 9.91 10.67 -23.35
CA LEU A 244 8.91 11.24 -22.45
C LEU A 244 8.38 10.20 -21.46
N LEU A 245 8.07 8.98 -21.93
CA LEU A 245 7.56 7.89 -21.10
C LEU A 245 8.63 7.40 -20.11
N ASN A 246 9.87 7.29 -20.56
CA ASN A 246 11.01 6.92 -19.70
C ASN A 246 11.26 7.99 -18.63
N ALA A 247 11.25 9.28 -18.99
CA ALA A 247 11.37 10.37 -18.02
C ALA A 247 10.21 10.38 -17.01
N ALA A 248 8.97 10.13 -17.47
CA ALA A 248 7.81 10.03 -16.58
C ALA A 248 7.92 8.85 -15.60
N PHE A 249 8.38 7.69 -16.09
CA PHE A 249 8.60 6.51 -15.26
C PHE A 249 9.69 6.74 -14.22
N GLN A 250 10.85 7.25 -14.64
CA GLN A 250 11.99 7.55 -13.76
C GLN A 250 11.66 8.63 -12.72
N TRP A 251 10.85 9.63 -13.09
CA TRP A 251 10.32 10.60 -12.13
C TRP A 251 9.38 9.92 -11.12
N ALA A 252 8.44 9.12 -11.58
CA ALA A 252 7.47 8.44 -10.71
C ALA A 252 8.12 7.50 -9.67
N ILE A 253 9.22 6.83 -10.03
CA ILE A 253 9.98 5.95 -9.12
C ILE A 253 11.06 6.68 -8.31
N GLY A 254 11.30 7.97 -8.59
CA GLY A 254 12.26 8.81 -7.87
C GLY A 254 13.72 8.69 -8.32
N ASP A 255 14.00 7.94 -9.39
CA ASP A 255 15.35 7.79 -9.97
C ASP A 255 15.79 9.06 -10.71
N ARG A 256 14.84 9.84 -11.22
CA ARG A 256 15.10 11.12 -11.88
C ARG A 256 14.18 12.21 -11.33
N PRO A 257 14.50 12.77 -10.15
CA PRO A 257 13.72 13.87 -9.60
C PRO A 257 13.90 15.14 -10.44
N PRO A 258 12.90 16.02 -10.50
CA PRO A 258 13.05 17.35 -11.07
C PRO A 258 14.04 18.20 -10.24
N PRO A 259 14.53 19.34 -10.79
CA PRO A 259 15.37 20.29 -10.05
C PRO A 259 14.76 20.69 -8.70
N ASP A 260 15.60 20.97 -7.70
CA ASP A 260 15.18 21.24 -6.32
C ASP A 260 14.14 22.37 -6.19
N ASP A 261 14.19 23.38 -7.06
CA ASP A 261 13.24 24.48 -7.13
C ASP A 261 11.91 24.13 -7.84
N GLN A 262 11.82 22.95 -8.45
CA GLN A 262 10.71 22.44 -9.26
C GLN A 262 10.10 21.14 -8.72
N LEU A 263 10.50 20.67 -7.53
CA LEU A 263 10.00 19.41 -6.92
C LEU A 263 8.48 19.32 -6.77
N PHE A 264 7.79 20.46 -6.73
CA PHE A 264 6.35 20.54 -6.50
C PHE A 264 5.66 21.43 -7.53
N PRO A 265 5.43 20.95 -8.76
CA PRO A 265 4.61 21.69 -9.71
C PRO A 265 3.23 21.96 -9.09
N LYS A 266 2.88 23.24 -9.01
CA LYS A 266 1.60 23.73 -8.49
C LYS A 266 0.51 23.68 -9.55
N THR A 267 0.89 23.58 -10.83
CA THR A 267 -0.03 23.52 -11.96
C THR A 267 0.30 22.36 -12.90
N ARG A 268 -0.72 21.92 -13.67
CA ARG A 268 -0.55 20.91 -14.73
C ARG A 268 0.40 21.39 -15.84
N THR A 269 0.48 22.70 -16.06
CA THR A 269 1.40 23.31 -17.03
C THR A 269 2.85 23.18 -16.55
N GLU A 270 3.12 23.56 -15.30
CA GLU A 270 4.44 23.40 -14.68
C GLU A 270 4.89 21.94 -14.71
N ALA A 271 4.01 20.99 -14.36
CA ALA A 271 4.32 19.56 -14.41
C ALA A 271 4.70 19.07 -15.83
N ARG A 272 4.06 19.61 -16.87
CA ARG A 272 4.37 19.28 -18.28
C ARG A 272 5.68 19.88 -18.75
N GLU A 273 6.01 21.09 -18.31
CA GLU A 273 7.29 21.73 -18.63
C GLU A 273 8.45 20.96 -18.01
N ILE A 274 8.34 20.64 -16.71
CA ILE A 274 9.30 19.80 -15.99
C ILE A 274 9.50 18.46 -16.70
N LEU A 275 8.40 17.77 -17.06
CA LEU A 275 8.50 16.47 -17.73
C LEU A 275 9.24 16.57 -19.07
N ARG A 276 9.02 17.65 -19.85
CA ARG A 276 9.73 17.88 -21.11
C ARG A 276 11.20 18.18 -20.90
N GLU A 277 11.55 18.96 -19.88
CA GLU A 277 12.95 19.22 -19.52
C GLU A 277 13.68 17.93 -19.13
N LEU A 278 13.02 17.06 -18.34
CA LEU A 278 13.54 15.75 -17.98
C LEU A 278 13.72 14.86 -19.22
N ALA A 279 12.75 14.84 -20.13
CA ALA A 279 12.80 14.03 -21.36
C ALA A 279 13.86 14.52 -22.36
N ALA A 280 14.15 15.82 -22.41
CA ALA A 280 15.17 16.38 -23.31
C ALA A 280 16.62 16.08 -22.88
N GLY A 281 16.82 15.68 -21.62
CA GLY A 281 18.13 15.27 -21.10
C GLY A 281 18.40 13.77 -21.18
N THR A 282 17.67 13.03 -22.03
CA THR A 282 17.79 11.58 -22.27
C THR A 282 18.41 11.35 -23.64
#